data_AF-A0A382PZ81-F1
#
_entry.id   AF-A0A382PZ81-F1
#
_cell.length_a   1.000
_cell.length_b   1.000
_cell.length_c   1.000
_cell.angle_alpha   90.00
_cell.angle_beta   90.00
_cell.angle_gamma   90.00
#
_symmetry.space_group_name_H-M   'P 1'
#
loop_
_entity.id
_entity.type
_entity.pdbx_description
1 polymer ?
#
loop_
_entity_poly.entity_id
_entity_poly.type
_entity_poly.pdbx_seq_one_letter_code
_entity_poly.pdbx_strand_id
1 'polypeptide(L)' 'MKTIVNKTGRPLKIRLSQGRILRLSPRKEGQIATHDAERESVRTMVEAG' A
#
# COMPACT_ATOMS: atom_id res chain seq x y z
N MET A 1 -6.21 -6.04 10.33
CA MET A 1 -5.92 -4.80 9.57
C MET A 1 -4.46 -4.44 9.79
N LYS A 2 -3.78 -3.92 8.77
CA LYS A 2 -2.40 -3.44 8.84
C LYS A 2 -2.33 -2.01 8.33
N THR A 3 -1.51 -1.19 8.98
CA THR A 3 -1.17 0.15 8.51
C THR A 3 0.04 0.08 7.60
N ILE A 4 -0.03 0.71 6.44
CA ILE A 4 1.09 0.89 5.51
C ILE A 4 1.37 2.37 5.31
N VAL A 5 2.65 2.73 5.20
CA VAL A 5 3.10 4.11 5.01
C VAL A 5 3.76 4.22 3.65
N ASN A 6 3.35 5.21 2.85
CA ASN A 6 4.07 5.56 1.64
C ASN A 6 5.35 6.32 2.01
N LYS A 7 6.48 5.63 2.00
CA LYS A 7 7.79 6.23 2.26
C LYS A 7 8.37 6.98 1.05
N THR A 8 7.81 6.76 -0.14
CA THR A 8 8.29 7.40 -1.36
C THR A 8 7.89 8.87 -1.42
N GLY A 9 8.63 9.66 -2.20
CA GLY A 9 8.29 11.04 -2.54
C GLY A 9 7.16 11.19 -3.57
N ARG A 10 6.55 10.09 -4.03
CA ARG A 10 5.52 10.08 -5.09
C ARG A 10 4.24 9.41 -4.61
N PRO A 11 3.06 9.74 -5.18
CA PRO A 11 1.84 9.02 -4.85
C PRO A 11 1.95 7.54 -5.24
N LEU A 12 1.56 6.64 -4.34
CA LEU A 12 1.48 5.20 -4.58
C LEU A 12 0.05 4.79 -4.90
N LYS A 13 -0.09 3.83 -5.82
CA LYS A 13 -1.36 3.25 -6.24
C LYS A 13 -1.29 1.74 -6.08
N ILE A 14 -1.90 1.22 -5.03
CA ILE A 14 -1.83 -0.17 -4.64
C ILE A 14 -3.14 -0.86 -5.03
N ARG A 15 -3.06 -1.95 -5.82
CA ARG A 15 -4.22 -2.80 -6.08
C ARG A 15 -4.42 -3.75 -4.91
N LEU A 16 -5.60 -3.67 -4.30
CA LEU A 16 -6.04 -4.56 -3.23
C LEU A 16 -6.90 -5.69 -3.80
N SER A 17 -7.33 -6.59 -2.93
CA SER A 17 -8.36 -7.60 -3.20
C SER A 17 -9.64 -6.97 -3.74
N GLN A 18 -10.42 -7.77 -4.49
CA GLN A 18 -11.73 -7.38 -5.03
C GLN A 18 -11.68 -6.19 -6.01
N GLY A 19 -10.55 -5.96 -6.67
CA GLY A 19 -10.39 -4.87 -7.64
C GLY A 19 -10.30 -3.47 -7.01
N ARG A 20 -10.24 -3.36 -5.68
CA ARG A 20 -10.09 -2.09 -4.98
C ARG A 20 -8.71 -1.51 -5.20
N ILE A 21 -8.61 -0.18 -5.15
CA ILE A 21 -7.36 0.55 -5.31
C ILE A 21 -7.18 1.47 -4.12
N LEU A 22 -6.08 1.31 -3.40
CA LEU A 22 -5.64 2.28 -2.41
C LEU A 22 -4.70 3.29 -3.06
N ARG A 23 -4.99 4.58 -2.86
CA ARG A 23 -4.10 5.67 -3.24
C ARG A 23 -3.50 6.27 -1.97
N LEU A 24 -2.18 6.28 -1.88
CA LEU A 24 -1.46 6.90 -0.78
C LEU A 24 -0.62 8.05 -1.30
N SER A 25 -0.89 9.26 -0.82
CA SER A 25 -0.03 10.42 -1.09
C SER A 25 1.36 10.22 -0.45
N PRO A 26 2.39 10.95 -0.89
CA PRO A 26 3.72 10.89 -0.29
C PRO A 26 3.65 11.08 1.22
N ARG A 27 4.38 10.25 1.98
CA ARG A 27 4.44 10.28 3.45
C ARG A 27 3.10 10.07 4.16
N LYS A 28 2.06 9.64 3.44
CA LYS A 28 0.77 9.30 4.06
C LYS A 28 0.68 7.81 4.37
N GLU A 29 -0.09 7.53 5.40
CA GLU A 29 -0.44 6.19 5.81
C GLU A 29 -1.85 5.80 5.38
N GLY A 30 -2.09 4.51 5.26
CA GLY A 30 -3.43 3.97 5.07
C GLY A 30 -3.55 2.58 5.66
N GLN A 31 -4.78 2.21 5.98
CA GLN A 31 -5.09 0.91 6.54
C GLN A 31 -5.61 -0.02 5.47
N ILE A 32 -5.05 -1.22 5.43
CA ILE A 32 -5.45 -2.30 4.54
C ILE A 32 -5.77 -3.57 5.33
N ALA A 33 -6.48 -4.48 4.70
CA ALA A 33 -6.70 -5.80 5.29
C ALA A 33 -5.37 -6.58 5.37
N THR A 34 -5.26 -7.47 6.35
CA THR A 34 -4.01 -8.21 6.59
C THR A 34 -3.64 -9.08 5.39
N HIS A 35 -4.64 -9.73 4.76
CA HIS A 35 -4.44 -10.55 3.55
C HIS A 35 -3.97 -9.73 2.34
N ASP A 36 -4.32 -8.45 2.27
CA ASP A 36 -3.86 -7.56 1.20
C ASP A 36 -2.40 -7.11 1.43
N ALA A 37 -1.99 -6.99 2.69
CA ALA A 37 -0.62 -6.61 3.05
C ALA A 37 0.42 -7.71 2.78
N GLU A 38 -0.02 -8.97 2.74
CA GLU A 38 0.84 -10.13 2.46
C GLU A 38 1.04 -10.37 0.96
N ARG A 39 0.30 -9.67 0.10
CA ARG A 39 0.50 -9.75 -1.34
C ARG A 39 1.86 -9.17 -1.71
N GLU A 40 2.62 -9.95 -2.48
CA GLU A 40 3.96 -9.58 -2.94
C GLU A 40 3.98 -8.21 -3.63
N SER A 41 2.97 -7.90 -4.46
CA SER A 41 2.82 -6.60 -5.10
C SER A 41 2.77 -5.42 -4.12
N VAL A 42 2.14 -5.61 -2.96
CA VAL A 42 2.05 -4.60 -1.90
C VAL A 42 3.38 -4.51 -1.16
N ARG A 43 4.00 -5.65 -0.87
CA ARG A 43 5.31 -5.73 -0.21
C ARG A 43 6.40 -5.04 -1.03
N THR A 44 6.52 -5.31 -2.33
CA THR A 44 7.49 -4.66 -3.22
C THR A 44 7.26 -3.16 -3.31
N MET A 45 6.00 -2.69 -3.32
CA MET A 45 5.68 -1.25 -3.31
C MET A 45 5.97 -0.56 -1.97
N VAL A 46 5.89 -1.29 -0.85
CA VAL A 46 6.20 -0.79 0.49
C VAL A 46 7.72 -0.81 0.76
N GLU A 47 8.45 -1.80 0.24
CA GLU A 47 9.90 -1.94 0.36
C GLU A 47 10.66 -1.03 -0.62
N ALA A 48 10.12 -0.73 -1.81
CA ALA A 48 10.67 0.23 -2.77
C ALA A 48 10.50 1.71 -2.36
N GLY A 49 10.29 1.95 -1.06
CA GLY A 49 10.29 3.26 -0.42
C GLY A 49 11.54 4.06 -0.72
#